data_AF-A0A3D5QBI4-F1
#
_entry.id   AF-A0A3D5QBI4-F1
#
_cell.length_a   1.000
_cell.length_b   1.000
_cell.length_c   1.000
_cell.angle_alpha   90.00
_cell.angle_beta   90.00
_cell.angle_gamma   90.00
#
_symmetry.space_group_name_H-M   'P 1'
#
loop_
_entity.id
_entity.type
_entity.pdbx_description
1 polymer ?
#
loop_
_entity_poly.entity_id
_entity_poly.type
_entity_poly.pdbx_seq_one_letter_code
_entity_poly.pdbx_strand_id
1 'polypeptide(L)'
;MKTFAFDFIVLGSGVAGLRAAAELADYGQTAIITKAAIGESSSEYAQGGVAVVMSDDDDIYLHYEDTIKAGDGLCDKNAVFTLVDEGPRYINELIAQGANFDMHEGTLDFTREAAHSVNRIIHAKGDATGHEIVRSLKNSVSKKESIKRFENVFAVDIIQENGMVSGIFAIEESNQEKVVFSAKAVILATGGAGQMFKRTTNPPVATGDGIAISFRAGACQKDLEFYQFHPTALTMKNTPAFLLSESMRGEGGVLKNIQ
;
A
#
# COMPACT_ATOMS: atom_id res chain seq x y z
N MET A 1 -20.43 21.57 -13.59
CA MET A 1 -19.74 20.32 -13.22
C MET A 1 -18.45 20.30 -14.00
N LYS A 2 -17.31 20.29 -13.31
CA LYS A 2 -15.99 20.32 -13.96
C LYS A 2 -15.69 18.95 -14.54
N THR A 3 -15.10 18.89 -15.73
CA THR A 3 -14.74 17.63 -16.39
C THR A 3 -13.28 17.63 -16.78
N PHE A 4 -12.58 16.55 -16.48
CA PHE A 4 -11.22 16.29 -16.93
C PHE A 4 -11.16 14.98 -17.70
N ALA A 5 -10.22 14.88 -18.64
CA ALA A 5 -9.98 13.68 -19.43
C ALA A 5 -8.51 13.25 -19.30
N PHE A 6 -8.30 11.97 -19.06
CA PHE A 6 -6.98 11.33 -18.92
C PHE A 6 -6.94 10.01 -19.70
N ASP A 7 -5.76 9.48 -19.95
CA ASP A 7 -5.64 8.10 -20.43
C ASP A 7 -5.89 7.12 -19.28
N PHE A 8 -5.32 7.42 -18.12
CA PHE A 8 -5.40 6.58 -16.92
C PHE A 8 -5.79 7.38 -15.68
N ILE A 9 -6.59 6.76 -14.81
CA ILE A 9 -6.84 7.25 -13.44
C ILE A 9 -6.33 6.23 -12.44
N VAL A 10 -5.63 6.70 -11.42
CA VAL A 10 -5.25 5.92 -10.24
C VAL A 10 -5.91 6.55 -9.02
N LEU A 11 -6.83 5.81 -8.38
CA LEU A 11 -7.50 6.23 -7.15
C LEU A 11 -6.69 5.78 -5.93
N GLY A 12 -6.13 6.75 -5.20
CA GLY A 12 -5.28 6.52 -4.03
C GLY A 12 -3.81 6.76 -4.33
N SER A 13 -3.09 7.24 -3.30
CA SER A 13 -1.70 7.71 -3.39
C SER A 13 -0.77 7.05 -2.38
N GLY A 14 -1.11 5.85 -1.91
CA GLY A 14 -0.16 4.97 -1.20
C GLY A 14 0.84 4.31 -2.15
N VAL A 15 1.65 3.36 -1.65
CA VAL A 15 2.70 2.70 -2.44
C VAL A 15 2.17 2.12 -3.75
N ALA A 16 1.06 1.38 -3.71
CA ALA A 16 0.47 0.78 -4.91
C ALA A 16 0.05 1.84 -5.96
N GLY A 17 -0.60 2.92 -5.51
CA GLY A 17 -1.09 3.97 -6.40
C GLY A 17 0.05 4.80 -7.01
N LEU A 18 1.03 5.19 -6.19
CA LEU A 18 2.19 5.93 -6.68
C LEU A 18 3.03 5.09 -7.64
N ARG A 19 3.22 3.80 -7.34
CA ARG A 19 3.94 2.87 -8.22
C ARG A 19 3.24 2.70 -9.56
N ALA A 20 1.93 2.43 -9.53
CA ALA A 20 1.14 2.28 -10.76
C ALA A 20 1.15 3.57 -11.60
N ALA A 21 1.00 4.73 -10.96
CA ALA A 21 1.01 6.00 -11.67
C ALA A 21 2.38 6.32 -12.29
N ALA A 22 3.47 6.01 -11.59
CA ALA A 22 4.82 6.20 -12.13
C ALA A 22 5.06 5.37 -13.40
N GLU A 23 4.56 4.14 -13.45
CA GLU A 23 4.65 3.26 -14.62
C GLU A 23 3.75 3.74 -15.77
N LEU A 24 2.47 3.99 -15.49
CA LEU A 24 1.48 4.40 -16.49
C LEU A 24 1.81 5.74 -17.17
N ALA A 25 2.53 6.61 -16.48
CA ALA A 25 2.96 7.91 -16.97
C ALA A 25 3.88 7.84 -18.19
N ASP A 26 4.51 6.70 -18.46
CA ASP A 26 5.31 6.47 -19.67
C ASP A 26 4.43 6.08 -20.89
N TYR A 27 3.16 5.78 -20.66
CA TYR A 27 2.20 5.34 -21.68
C TYR A 27 1.07 6.34 -21.95
N GLY A 28 0.89 7.37 -21.11
CA GLY A 28 -0.18 8.36 -21.30
C GLY A 28 -0.37 9.35 -20.15
N GLN A 29 -1.31 10.27 -20.33
CA GLN A 29 -1.69 11.23 -19.30
C GLN A 29 -2.39 10.52 -18.15
N THR A 30 -1.80 10.61 -16.95
CA THR A 30 -2.25 9.87 -15.77
C THR A 30 -2.71 10.83 -14.68
N ALA A 31 -3.92 10.61 -14.15
CA ALA A 31 -4.42 11.31 -12.98
C ALA A 31 -4.26 10.46 -11.72
N ILE A 32 -3.60 10.99 -10.69
CA ILE A 32 -3.69 10.47 -9.33
C ILE A 32 -4.77 11.27 -8.62
N ILE A 33 -5.82 10.60 -8.15
CA ILE A 33 -6.89 11.22 -7.37
C ILE A 33 -6.85 10.61 -5.97
N THR A 34 -6.72 11.45 -4.95
CA THR A 34 -6.67 11.01 -3.55
C THR A 34 -7.51 11.94 -2.68
N LYS A 35 -8.18 11.34 -1.68
CA LYS A 35 -9.04 12.08 -0.75
C LYS A 35 -8.28 12.85 0.32
N ALA A 36 -6.96 12.69 0.39
CA ALA A 36 -6.09 13.39 1.32
C ALA A 36 -4.88 13.96 0.58
N ALA A 37 -3.83 14.34 1.32
CA ALA A 37 -2.56 14.69 0.72
C ALA A 37 -1.91 13.49 0.00
N ILE A 38 -1.07 13.74 -0.99
CA ILE A 38 -0.30 12.71 -1.70
C ILE A 38 0.63 11.99 -0.71
N GLY A 39 0.46 10.67 -0.62
CA GLY A 39 1.19 9.81 0.31
C GLY A 39 0.42 9.46 1.59
N GLU A 40 -0.57 10.27 1.98
CA GLU A 40 -1.36 10.05 3.21
C GLU A 40 -2.16 8.74 3.10
N SER A 41 -1.66 7.69 3.76
CA SER A 41 -2.13 6.31 3.61
C SER A 41 -1.50 5.41 4.68
N SER A 42 -1.99 4.18 4.83
CA SER A 42 -1.34 3.18 5.70
C SER A 42 0.12 2.90 5.30
N SER A 43 0.48 3.12 4.02
CA SER A 43 1.85 2.95 3.56
C SER A 43 2.84 3.92 4.20
N GLU A 44 2.44 5.16 4.47
CA GLU A 44 3.31 6.18 5.10
C GLU A 44 3.71 5.76 6.53
N TYR A 45 2.84 5.02 7.21
CA TYR A 45 2.99 4.62 8.61
C TYR A 45 3.52 3.19 8.80
N ALA A 46 3.89 2.50 7.72
CA ALA A 46 4.41 1.14 7.82
C ALA A 46 5.81 1.15 8.46
N GLN A 47 5.97 0.36 9.53
CA GLN A 47 7.17 0.36 10.36
C GLN A 47 8.18 -0.71 9.96
N GLY A 48 7.81 -1.98 10.18
CA GLY A 48 8.69 -3.15 10.13
C GLY A 48 9.61 -3.18 8.92
N GLY A 49 9.10 -3.59 7.76
CA GLY A 49 9.91 -3.58 6.56
C GLY A 49 9.22 -4.21 5.37
N VAL A 50 10.02 -4.57 4.36
CA VAL A 50 9.56 -5.32 3.19
C VAL A 50 10.31 -6.65 3.13
N ALA A 51 9.58 -7.76 3.12
CA ALA A 51 10.18 -9.07 2.91
C ALA A 51 10.61 -9.21 1.45
N VAL A 52 11.90 -9.44 1.21
CA VAL A 52 12.48 -9.59 -0.13
C VAL A 52 13.71 -10.49 -0.10
N VAL A 53 13.84 -11.34 -1.10
CA VAL A 53 14.97 -12.26 -1.24
C VAL A 53 16.16 -11.52 -1.86
N MET A 54 17.02 -10.97 -1.02
CA MET A 54 18.23 -10.23 -1.45
C MET A 54 19.50 -10.62 -0.67
N SER A 55 19.41 -11.56 0.27
CA SER A 55 20.56 -12.12 0.97
C SER A 55 21.03 -13.41 0.28
N ASP A 56 22.33 -13.71 0.41
CA ASP A 56 22.94 -14.90 -0.21
C ASP A 56 22.45 -16.22 0.42
N ASP A 57 21.95 -16.16 1.66
CA ASP A 57 21.44 -17.30 2.43
C ASP A 57 19.92 -17.52 2.25
N ASP A 58 19.29 -16.81 1.32
CA ASP A 58 17.85 -16.87 1.07
C ASP A 58 17.55 -17.25 -0.40
N ASP A 59 16.35 -17.80 -0.63
CA ASP A 59 15.86 -18.10 -1.96
C ASP A 59 14.35 -17.91 -2.11
N ILE A 60 13.92 -17.80 -3.37
CA ILE A 60 12.53 -17.52 -3.75
C ILE A 60 11.57 -18.62 -3.27
N TYR A 61 12.00 -19.89 -3.30
CA TYR A 61 11.17 -21.01 -2.87
C TYR A 61 11.00 -21.04 -1.34
N LEU A 62 12.03 -20.68 -0.56
CA LEU A 62 11.88 -20.51 0.88
C LEU A 62 10.86 -19.41 1.21
N HIS A 63 10.92 -18.26 0.53
CA HIS A 63 9.93 -17.20 0.74
C HIS A 63 8.52 -17.66 0.37
N TYR A 64 8.41 -18.37 -0.76
CA TYR A 64 7.16 -18.93 -1.25
C TYR A 64 6.54 -19.87 -0.21
N GLU A 65 7.31 -20.84 0.30
CA GLU A 65 6.83 -21.82 1.28
C GLU A 65 6.42 -21.16 2.61
N ASP A 66 7.21 -20.19 3.10
CA ASP A 66 6.85 -19.40 4.29
C ASP A 66 5.48 -18.72 4.08
N THR A 67 5.25 -18.12 2.90
CA THR A 67 4.00 -17.42 2.56
C THR A 67 2.82 -18.38 2.43
N ILE A 68 2.99 -19.51 1.72
CA ILE A 68 1.94 -20.52 1.55
C ILE A 68 1.54 -21.13 2.90
N LYS A 69 2.52 -21.41 3.75
CA LYS A 69 2.28 -21.93 5.10
C LYS A 69 1.54 -20.92 5.97
N ALA A 70 1.93 -19.65 5.92
CA ALA A 70 1.26 -18.57 6.66
C ALA A 70 -0.19 -18.34 6.22
N GLY A 71 -0.47 -18.54 4.93
CA GLY A 71 -1.81 -18.39 4.36
C GLY A 71 -2.77 -19.57 4.56
N ASP A 72 -2.38 -20.57 5.35
CA ASP A 72 -3.24 -21.68 5.79
C ASP A 72 -4.03 -22.38 4.65
N GLY A 73 -3.37 -22.56 3.50
CA GLY A 73 -3.93 -23.24 2.33
C GLY A 73 -4.91 -22.41 1.48
N LEU A 74 -5.09 -21.12 1.78
CA LEU A 74 -6.02 -20.23 1.06
C LEU A 74 -5.34 -19.33 0.02
N CYS A 75 -4.01 -19.30 -0.03
CA CYS A 75 -3.26 -18.50 -0.99
C CYS A 75 -3.52 -18.91 -2.45
N ASP A 76 -3.61 -17.92 -3.34
CA ASP A 76 -3.38 -18.13 -4.76
C ASP A 76 -1.88 -18.32 -5.01
N LYS A 77 -1.50 -19.53 -5.40
CA LYS A 77 -0.10 -19.92 -5.60
C LYS A 77 0.60 -19.09 -6.67
N ASN A 78 -0.09 -18.70 -7.74
CA ASN A 78 0.52 -17.92 -8.82
C ASN A 78 0.78 -16.49 -8.34
N ALA A 79 -0.17 -15.89 -7.62
CA ALA A 79 -0.01 -14.56 -7.05
C ALA A 79 1.15 -14.51 -6.04
N VAL A 80 1.26 -15.53 -5.17
CA VAL A 80 2.38 -15.65 -4.23
C VAL A 80 3.71 -15.79 -4.97
N PHE A 81 3.78 -16.64 -6.00
CA PHE A 81 5.00 -16.81 -6.78
C PHE A 81 5.43 -15.50 -7.46
N THR A 82 4.51 -14.79 -8.12
CA THR A 82 4.77 -13.47 -8.71
C THR A 82 5.29 -12.47 -7.67
N LEU A 83 4.68 -12.43 -6.47
CA LEU A 83 5.12 -11.54 -5.40
C LEU A 83 6.57 -11.81 -4.99
N VAL A 84 6.93 -13.08 -4.74
CA VAL A 84 8.25 -13.42 -4.23
C VAL A 84 9.34 -13.35 -5.31
N ASP A 85 9.03 -13.72 -6.55
CA ASP A 85 9.95 -13.73 -7.70
C ASP A 85 10.26 -12.32 -8.20
N GLU A 86 9.25 -11.45 -8.30
CA GLU A 86 9.46 -10.09 -8.81
C GLU A 86 9.95 -9.10 -7.73
N GLY A 87 9.79 -9.45 -6.45
CA GLY A 87 10.16 -8.60 -5.31
C GLY A 87 11.58 -8.01 -5.40
N PRO A 88 12.63 -8.82 -5.62
CA PRO A 88 14.02 -8.34 -5.70
C PRO A 88 14.22 -7.30 -6.81
N ARG A 89 13.59 -7.47 -7.96
CA ARG A 89 13.65 -6.50 -9.06
C ARG A 89 13.06 -5.15 -8.64
N TYR A 90 11.86 -5.15 -8.05
CA TYR A 90 11.19 -3.91 -7.67
C TYR A 90 11.87 -3.17 -6.51
N ILE A 91 12.49 -3.89 -5.57
CA ILE A 91 13.31 -3.26 -4.52
C ILE A 91 14.57 -2.62 -5.12
N ASN A 92 15.26 -3.30 -6.04
CA ASN A 92 16.42 -2.71 -6.73
C ASN A 92 16.04 -1.45 -7.52
N GLU A 93 14.87 -1.44 -8.17
CA GLU A 93 14.35 -0.24 -8.82
C GLU A 93 14.09 0.91 -7.82
N LEU A 94 13.52 0.62 -6.65
CA LEU A 94 13.32 1.63 -5.61
C LEU A 94 14.64 2.20 -5.10
N ILE A 95 15.65 1.35 -4.88
CA ILE A 95 17.01 1.76 -4.51
C ILE A 95 17.61 2.65 -5.60
N ALA A 96 17.51 2.25 -6.86
CA ALA A 96 18.00 3.05 -8.00
C ALA A 96 17.27 4.40 -8.13
N GLN A 97 16.01 4.48 -7.69
CA GLN A 97 15.23 5.73 -7.63
C GLN A 97 15.55 6.59 -6.40
N GLY A 98 16.42 6.10 -5.50
CA GLY A 98 16.95 6.82 -4.36
C GLY A 98 16.26 6.50 -3.03
N ALA A 99 15.59 5.34 -2.91
CA ALA A 99 15.19 4.81 -1.61
C ALA A 99 16.43 4.35 -0.83
N ASN A 100 16.50 4.71 0.45
CA ASN A 100 17.63 4.43 1.32
C ASN A 100 17.19 3.42 2.40
N PHE A 101 17.53 2.16 2.19
CA PHE A 101 17.38 1.13 3.22
C PHE A 101 18.61 1.11 4.14
N ASP A 102 18.42 0.62 5.36
CA ASP A 102 19.48 0.52 6.34
C ASP A 102 20.52 -0.52 5.90
N MET A 103 21.77 -0.26 6.27
CA MET A 103 22.91 -1.06 5.83
C MET A 103 23.72 -1.51 7.05
N HIS A 104 24.17 -2.76 7.04
CA HIS A 104 25.11 -3.33 8.01
C HIS A 104 26.36 -3.80 7.27
N GLU A 105 27.54 -3.31 7.68
CA GLU A 105 28.84 -3.67 7.08
C GLU A 105 28.92 -3.55 5.53
N GLY A 106 28.13 -2.65 4.94
CA GLY A 106 28.12 -2.39 3.50
C GLY A 106 27.13 -3.24 2.69
N THR A 107 26.37 -4.12 3.34
CA THR A 107 25.23 -4.85 2.77
C THR A 107 23.91 -4.35 3.37
N LEU A 108 22.77 -4.69 2.75
CA LEU A 108 21.46 -4.39 3.33
C LEU A 108 21.35 -5.03 4.72
N ASP A 109 20.75 -4.30 5.66
CA ASP A 109 20.41 -4.83 6.97
C ASP A 109 19.08 -5.60 6.89
N PHE A 110 19.02 -6.76 7.53
CA PHE A 110 17.89 -7.68 7.45
C PHE A 110 17.42 -8.08 8.84
N THR A 111 16.12 -7.94 9.05
CA THR A 111 15.43 -8.44 10.25
C THR A 111 14.52 -9.62 9.90
N ARG A 112 13.84 -10.15 10.92
CA ARG A 112 12.88 -11.24 10.79
C ARG A 112 11.64 -10.99 11.62
N GLU A 113 10.48 -11.16 11.00
CA GLU A 113 9.16 -11.14 11.64
C GLU A 113 8.56 -12.55 11.65
N ALA A 114 7.37 -12.72 12.23
CA ALA A 114 6.73 -14.03 12.29
C ALA A 114 6.51 -14.64 10.91
N ALA A 115 6.41 -15.97 10.91
CA ALA A 115 6.22 -16.83 9.75
C ALA A 115 7.41 -16.91 8.75
N HIS A 116 8.43 -16.06 8.85
CA HIS A 116 9.64 -16.19 8.05
C HIS A 116 10.65 -17.15 8.69
N SER A 117 11.25 -18.02 7.87
CA SER A 117 12.29 -18.97 8.27
C SER A 117 13.68 -18.33 8.40
N VAL A 118 13.97 -17.30 7.58
CA VAL A 118 15.26 -16.59 7.53
C VAL A 118 15.08 -15.08 7.67
N ASN A 119 16.18 -14.34 7.86
CA ASN A 119 16.19 -12.88 7.88
C ASN A 119 16.11 -12.37 6.44
N ARG A 120 15.00 -11.73 6.08
CA ARG A 120 14.71 -11.26 4.72
C ARG A 120 13.96 -9.93 4.66
N ILE A 121 13.77 -9.28 5.81
CA ILE A 121 12.98 -8.06 5.89
C ILE A 121 13.93 -6.88 5.94
N ILE A 122 13.99 -6.14 4.82
CA ILE A 122 14.73 -4.88 4.75
C ILE A 122 13.91 -3.77 5.40
N HIS A 123 14.61 -2.85 6.08
CA HIS A 123 14.00 -1.71 6.74
C HIS A 123 14.74 -0.41 6.42
N ALA A 124 14.13 0.72 6.77
CA ALA A 124 14.76 2.03 6.63
C ALA A 124 14.52 2.90 7.86
N LYS A 125 15.58 3.60 8.29
CA LYS A 125 15.59 4.51 9.45
C LYS A 125 15.10 3.82 10.73
N GLY A 126 15.47 2.55 10.92
CA GLY A 126 15.02 1.70 12.01
C GLY A 126 13.61 1.15 11.80
N ASP A 127 12.59 2.01 11.89
CA ASP A 127 11.18 1.60 11.90
C ASP A 127 10.28 2.51 11.04
N ALA A 128 10.82 3.12 9.98
CA ALA A 128 10.09 4.04 9.10
C ALA A 128 10.18 3.64 7.61
N THR A 129 10.17 2.34 7.34
CA THR A 129 10.34 1.79 5.99
C THR A 129 9.28 2.27 5.01
N GLY A 130 8.03 2.34 5.47
CA GLY A 130 6.90 2.84 4.68
C GLY A 130 7.10 4.27 4.20
N HIS A 131 7.47 5.16 5.13
CA HIS A 131 7.77 6.57 4.83
C HIS A 131 8.87 6.71 3.77
N GLU A 132 9.94 5.92 3.86
CA GLU A 132 11.05 6.00 2.91
C GLU A 132 10.64 5.56 1.49
N ILE A 133 9.87 4.48 1.38
CA ILE A 133 9.36 4.00 0.08
C ILE A 133 8.39 5.03 -0.51
N VAL A 134 7.44 5.54 0.27
CA VAL A 134 6.48 6.56 -0.17
C VAL A 134 7.21 7.84 -0.59
N ARG A 135 8.23 8.29 0.16
CA ARG A 135 9.07 9.43 -0.21
C ARG A 135 9.75 9.23 -1.57
N SER A 136 10.38 8.06 -1.78
CA SER A 136 11.05 7.75 -3.05
C SER A 136 10.06 7.78 -4.23
N LEU A 137 8.90 7.13 -4.08
CA LEU A 137 7.86 7.10 -5.11
C LEU A 137 7.24 8.48 -5.37
N LYS A 138 7.02 9.29 -4.34
CA LYS A 138 6.57 10.69 -4.50
C LYS A 138 7.55 11.51 -5.32
N ASN A 139 8.85 11.31 -5.11
CA ASN A 139 9.90 11.96 -5.89
C ASN A 139 9.96 11.46 -7.33
N SER A 140 9.68 10.19 -7.58
CA SER A 140 9.57 9.64 -8.93
C SER A 140 8.38 10.26 -9.68
N VAL A 141 7.20 10.26 -9.04
CA VAL A 141 5.97 10.84 -9.58
C VAL A 141 6.09 12.35 -9.83
N SER A 142 6.73 13.11 -8.94
CA SER A 142 6.85 14.57 -9.09
C SER A 142 7.70 15.02 -10.28
N LYS A 143 8.56 14.13 -10.80
CA LYS A 143 9.40 14.38 -11.97
C LYS A 143 8.69 14.11 -13.31
N LYS A 144 7.51 13.50 -13.30
CA LYS A 144 6.78 13.13 -14.53
C LYS A 144 5.65 14.13 -14.84
N GLU A 145 5.83 14.92 -15.90
CA GLU A 145 4.87 15.95 -16.32
C GLU A 145 3.53 15.39 -16.81
N SER A 146 3.52 14.14 -17.29
CA SER A 146 2.33 13.39 -17.69
C SER A 146 1.42 13.01 -16.51
N ILE A 147 1.87 13.19 -15.27
CA ILE A 147 1.07 12.96 -14.07
C ILE A 147 0.43 14.26 -13.58
N LYS A 148 -0.89 14.25 -13.44
CA LYS A 148 -1.65 15.27 -12.69
C LYS A 148 -2.12 14.71 -11.36
N ARG A 149 -2.01 15.52 -10.31
CA ARG A 149 -2.34 15.12 -8.93
C ARG A 149 -3.53 15.94 -8.45
N PHE A 150 -4.54 15.26 -7.92
CA PHE A 150 -5.76 15.83 -7.38
C PHE A 150 -5.88 15.38 -5.92
N GLU A 151 -5.47 16.26 -5.00
CA GLU A 151 -5.52 16.06 -3.56
C GLU A 151 -6.85 16.56 -2.98
N ASN A 152 -7.28 15.98 -1.86
CA ASN A 152 -8.55 16.31 -1.21
C ASN A 152 -9.75 16.18 -2.17
N VAL A 153 -9.72 15.16 -3.03
CA VAL A 153 -10.80 14.82 -3.96
C VAL A 153 -11.31 13.43 -3.62
N PHE A 154 -12.55 13.37 -3.14
CA PHE A 154 -13.22 12.16 -2.72
C PHE A 154 -13.92 11.49 -3.91
N ALA A 155 -13.49 10.28 -4.28
CA ALA A 155 -14.15 9.49 -5.32
C ALA A 155 -15.47 8.92 -4.78
N VAL A 156 -16.59 9.34 -5.38
CA VAL A 156 -17.93 8.96 -4.93
C VAL A 156 -18.39 7.69 -5.62
N ASP A 157 -18.21 7.57 -6.94
CA ASP A 157 -18.61 6.38 -7.69
C ASP A 157 -17.83 6.20 -8.99
N ILE A 158 -17.89 4.98 -9.53
CA ILE A 158 -17.33 4.63 -10.84
C ILE A 158 -18.36 4.94 -11.92
N ILE A 159 -17.93 5.60 -12.98
CA ILE A 159 -18.77 5.86 -14.16
C ILE A 159 -18.59 4.69 -15.12
N GLN A 160 -19.70 4.13 -15.59
CA GLN A 160 -19.72 3.03 -16.56
C GLN A 160 -20.51 3.40 -17.81
N GLU A 161 -19.99 3.01 -18.97
CA GLU A 161 -20.64 3.11 -20.27
C GLU A 161 -20.62 1.73 -20.93
N ASN A 162 -21.80 1.23 -21.32
CA ASN A 162 -21.95 -0.10 -21.94
C ASN A 162 -21.29 -1.25 -21.12
N GLY A 163 -21.35 -1.16 -19.80
CA GLY A 163 -20.75 -2.16 -18.89
C GLY A 163 -19.24 -2.04 -18.72
N MET A 164 -18.59 -1.06 -19.34
CA MET A 164 -17.16 -0.79 -19.17
C MET A 164 -16.94 0.46 -18.32
N VAL A 165 -15.88 0.47 -17.53
CA VAL A 165 -15.48 1.65 -16.75
C VAL A 165 -15.03 2.76 -17.71
N SER A 166 -15.62 3.95 -17.59
CA SER A 166 -15.30 5.12 -18.41
C SER A 166 -14.80 6.32 -17.59
N GLY A 167 -14.81 6.24 -16.26
CA GLY A 167 -14.31 7.31 -15.41
C GLY A 167 -14.70 7.22 -13.95
N ILE A 168 -14.52 8.33 -13.23
CA ILE A 168 -14.83 8.51 -11.81
C ILE A 168 -15.65 9.79 -11.63
N PHE A 169 -16.72 9.66 -10.86
CA PHE A 169 -17.45 10.79 -10.29
C PHE A 169 -16.91 11.09 -8.90
N ALA A 170 -16.54 12.35 -8.65
CA ALA A 170 -15.88 12.76 -7.41
C ALA A 170 -16.39 14.12 -6.89
N ILE A 171 -16.06 14.41 -5.64
CA ILE A 171 -16.30 15.68 -4.98
C ILE A 171 -14.97 16.25 -4.50
N GLU A 172 -14.70 17.50 -4.82
CA GLU A 172 -13.57 18.24 -4.24
C GLU A 172 -13.95 18.75 -2.85
N GLU A 173 -13.20 18.36 -1.81
CA GLU A 173 -13.62 18.59 -0.42
C GLU A 173 -13.61 20.08 -0.04
N SER A 174 -12.69 20.85 -0.61
CA SER A 174 -12.46 22.27 -0.26
C SER A 174 -13.66 23.18 -0.58
N ASN A 175 -14.41 22.87 -1.64
CA ASN A 175 -15.51 23.69 -2.15
C ASN A 175 -16.80 22.89 -2.39
N GLN A 176 -16.79 21.58 -2.14
CA GLN A 176 -17.90 20.65 -2.39
C GLN A 176 -18.33 20.60 -3.87
N GLU A 177 -17.43 20.96 -4.80
CA GLU A 177 -17.72 20.92 -6.22
C GLU A 177 -17.72 19.49 -6.75
N LYS A 178 -18.72 19.19 -7.59
CA LYS A 178 -18.83 17.94 -8.33
C LYS A 178 -17.91 17.95 -9.54
N VAL A 179 -17.09 16.92 -9.65
CA VAL A 179 -16.08 16.75 -10.71
C VAL A 179 -16.24 15.39 -11.36
N VAL A 180 -16.10 15.35 -12.69
CA VAL A 180 -16.04 14.12 -13.48
C VAL A 180 -14.65 13.96 -14.07
N PHE A 181 -14.06 12.79 -13.90
CA PHE A 181 -12.80 12.41 -14.52
C PHE A 181 -13.08 11.26 -15.49
N SER A 182 -12.95 11.48 -16.80
CA SER A 182 -13.03 10.40 -17.79
C SER A 182 -11.66 9.79 -18.03
N ALA A 183 -11.62 8.47 -18.25
CA ALA A 183 -10.41 7.75 -18.60
C ALA A 183 -10.68 6.45 -19.33
N LYS A 184 -9.64 5.94 -20.02
CA LYS A 184 -9.70 4.64 -20.71
C LYS A 184 -9.56 3.47 -19.74
N ALA A 185 -8.87 3.68 -18.62
CA ALA A 185 -8.74 2.69 -17.54
C ALA A 185 -8.61 3.37 -16.17
N VAL A 186 -9.07 2.67 -15.15
CA VAL A 186 -9.04 3.12 -13.75
C VAL A 186 -8.42 2.02 -12.87
N ILE A 187 -7.45 2.40 -12.04
CA ILE A 187 -6.86 1.53 -11.00
C ILE A 187 -7.37 2.00 -9.63
N LEU A 188 -7.89 1.08 -8.84
CA LEU A 188 -8.23 1.32 -7.44
C LEU A 188 -7.06 0.90 -6.54
N ALA A 189 -6.41 1.87 -5.91
CA ALA A 189 -5.32 1.71 -4.95
C ALA A 189 -5.64 2.44 -3.63
N THR A 190 -6.88 2.27 -3.15
CA THR A 190 -7.51 3.11 -2.11
C THR A 190 -7.21 2.70 -0.67
N GLY A 191 -6.39 1.67 -0.46
CA GLY A 191 -6.17 1.06 0.85
C GLY A 191 -7.35 0.22 1.35
N GLY A 192 -7.27 -0.22 2.61
CA GLY A 192 -8.25 -1.12 3.23
C GLY A 192 -9.38 -0.41 3.99
N ALA A 193 -10.11 -1.18 4.78
CA ALA A 193 -11.28 -0.75 5.56
C ALA A 193 -11.06 -0.84 7.09
N GLY A 194 -9.86 -0.50 7.56
CA GLY A 194 -9.49 -0.60 8.98
C GLY A 194 -10.34 0.24 9.93
N GLN A 195 -10.95 1.33 9.44
CA GLN A 195 -11.84 2.21 10.22
C GLN A 195 -13.23 1.60 10.49
N MET A 196 -13.53 0.41 9.97
CA MET A 196 -14.73 -0.33 10.39
C MET A 196 -14.65 -0.79 11.85
N PHE A 197 -13.45 -0.91 12.41
CA PHE A 197 -13.23 -1.37 13.77
C PHE A 197 -13.00 -0.20 14.72
N LYS A 198 -13.68 -0.24 15.87
CA LYS A 198 -13.57 0.78 16.93
C LYS A 198 -12.12 1.09 17.33
N ARG A 199 -11.25 0.08 17.31
CA ARG A 199 -9.83 0.21 17.63
C ARG A 199 -9.02 -0.33 16.46
N THR A 200 -8.21 0.52 15.85
CA THR A 200 -7.43 0.21 14.65
C THR A 200 -6.13 1.00 14.65
N THR A 201 -5.06 0.40 14.13
CA THR A 201 -3.77 1.07 13.88
C THR A 201 -3.76 1.83 12.55
N ASN A 202 -4.81 1.70 11.75
CA ASN A 202 -4.91 2.34 10.46
C ASN A 202 -5.18 3.84 10.60
N PRO A 203 -4.69 4.67 9.65
CA PRO A 203 -5.02 6.09 9.62
C PRO A 203 -6.52 6.32 9.34
N PRO A 204 -7.05 7.52 9.64
CA PRO A 204 -8.45 7.87 9.42
C PRO A 204 -8.94 7.69 7.98
N VAL A 205 -8.02 7.71 7.00
CA VAL A 205 -8.33 7.54 5.58
C VAL A 205 -8.67 6.09 5.17
N ALA A 206 -8.40 5.07 6.01
CA ALA A 206 -8.63 3.66 5.65
C ALA A 206 -10.10 3.22 5.88
N THR A 207 -11.04 3.76 5.10
CA THR A 207 -12.50 3.59 5.28
C THR A 207 -13.14 2.60 4.31
N GLY A 208 -12.37 1.95 3.43
CA GLY A 208 -12.91 0.95 2.50
C GLY A 208 -13.67 1.53 1.29
N ASP A 209 -13.42 2.79 0.93
CA ASP A 209 -14.18 3.47 -0.13
C ASP A 209 -14.07 2.75 -1.48
N GLY A 210 -12.85 2.32 -1.87
CA GLY A 210 -12.63 1.59 -3.12
C GLY A 210 -13.32 0.23 -3.16
N ILE A 211 -13.38 -0.47 -2.02
CA ILE A 211 -14.14 -1.73 -1.87
C ILE A 211 -15.62 -1.44 -2.13
N ALA A 212 -16.16 -0.37 -1.53
CA ALA A 212 -17.56 -0.01 -1.68
C ALA A 212 -17.94 0.41 -3.12
N ILE A 213 -17.14 1.27 -3.77
CA ILE A 213 -17.46 1.75 -5.13
C ILE A 213 -17.27 0.63 -6.17
N SER A 214 -16.28 -0.24 -6.00
CA SER A 214 -16.08 -1.38 -6.92
C SER A 214 -17.21 -2.39 -6.81
N PHE A 215 -17.68 -2.68 -5.59
CA PHE A 215 -18.85 -3.53 -5.38
C PHE A 215 -20.11 -2.95 -6.05
N ARG A 216 -20.36 -1.64 -5.89
CA ARG A 216 -21.50 -0.98 -6.56
C ARG A 216 -21.39 -1.01 -8.09
N ALA A 217 -20.17 -0.96 -8.63
CA ALA A 217 -19.89 -1.10 -10.06
C ALA A 217 -19.96 -2.56 -10.57
N GLY A 218 -20.26 -3.52 -9.70
CA GLY A 218 -20.44 -4.93 -10.06
C GLY A 218 -19.19 -5.80 -9.95
N ALA A 219 -18.08 -5.29 -9.38
CA ALA A 219 -16.90 -6.11 -9.13
C ALA A 219 -17.16 -7.15 -8.02
N CYS A 220 -16.74 -8.38 -8.26
CA CYS A 220 -16.77 -9.42 -7.24
C CYS A 220 -15.77 -9.09 -6.13
N GLN A 221 -16.22 -9.20 -4.88
CA GLN A 221 -15.38 -9.08 -3.70
C GLN A 221 -15.07 -10.49 -3.19
N LYS A 222 -13.89 -10.67 -2.59
CA LYS A 222 -13.44 -11.97 -2.11
C LYS A 222 -12.75 -11.80 -0.75
N ASP A 223 -12.86 -12.80 0.11
CA ASP A 223 -12.09 -12.94 1.35
C ASP A 223 -12.25 -11.76 2.33
N LEU A 224 -13.41 -11.08 2.31
CA LEU A 224 -13.69 -9.90 3.15
C LEU A 224 -13.83 -10.24 4.65
N GLU A 225 -13.94 -11.52 5.01
CA GLU A 225 -13.93 -12.00 6.38
C GLU A 225 -12.52 -11.98 7.02
N PHE A 226 -11.46 -11.94 6.21
CA PHE A 226 -10.08 -12.04 6.68
C PHE A 226 -9.52 -10.66 7.05
N TYR A 227 -9.80 -10.21 8.27
CA TYR A 227 -9.15 -9.04 8.88
C TYR A 227 -8.05 -9.45 9.85
N GLN A 228 -6.85 -8.90 9.65
CA GLN A 228 -5.73 -9.10 10.56
C GLN A 228 -5.78 -8.10 11.73
N PHE A 229 -5.83 -8.62 12.95
CA PHE A 229 -5.67 -7.82 14.16
C PHE A 229 -4.22 -7.94 14.64
N HIS A 230 -3.48 -6.83 14.55
CA HIS A 230 -2.10 -6.83 15.02
C HIS A 230 -2.06 -7.11 16.53
N PRO A 231 -1.22 -8.06 17.00
CA PRO A 231 -1.22 -8.50 18.40
C PRO A 231 -0.77 -7.40 19.37
N THR A 232 0.07 -6.47 18.92
CA THR A 232 0.67 -5.41 19.74
C THR A 232 0.29 -4.03 19.23
N ALA A 233 -0.72 -3.43 19.84
CA ALA A 233 -1.09 -2.03 19.65
C ALA A 233 -1.18 -1.33 21.01
N LEU A 234 -0.65 -0.11 21.11
CA LEU A 234 -0.55 0.66 22.34
C LEU A 234 -1.91 0.92 22.99
N THR A 235 -2.04 0.56 24.26
CA THR A 235 -3.25 0.81 25.06
C THR A 235 -2.92 1.82 26.16
N MET A 236 -3.23 3.09 25.90
CA MET A 236 -3.09 4.18 26.87
C MET A 236 -4.32 5.08 26.81
N LYS A 237 -4.68 5.69 27.96
CA LYS A 237 -5.85 6.56 28.05
C LYS A 237 -5.66 7.77 27.12
N ASN A 238 -6.67 8.04 26.28
CA ASN A 238 -6.68 9.13 25.29
C ASN A 238 -5.57 9.04 24.23
N THR A 239 -4.99 7.86 24.00
CA THR A 239 -4.00 7.65 22.94
C THR A 239 -4.62 6.82 21.82
N PRO A 240 -4.40 7.17 20.55
CA PRO A 240 -4.74 6.30 19.42
C PRO A 240 -4.08 4.92 19.56
N ALA A 241 -4.63 3.91 18.90
CA ALA A 241 -3.99 2.60 18.84
C ALA A 241 -2.75 2.69 17.93
N PHE A 242 -1.62 3.07 18.51
CA PHE A 242 -0.34 3.11 17.82
C PHE A 242 0.23 1.71 17.68
N LEU A 243 0.72 1.36 16.49
CA LEU A 243 1.35 0.08 16.23
C LEU A 243 2.67 -0.04 16.99
N LEU A 244 2.87 -1.14 17.69
CA LEU A 244 4.18 -1.53 18.22
C LEU A 244 4.70 -2.65 17.34
N SER A 245 5.73 -2.37 16.55
CA SER A 245 6.21 -3.25 15.49
C SER A 245 6.48 -4.69 15.95
N GLU A 246 6.15 -5.65 15.10
CA GLU A 246 6.46 -7.06 15.30
C GLU A 246 7.97 -7.31 15.40
N SER A 247 8.79 -6.48 14.74
CA SER A 247 10.24 -6.53 14.82
C SER A 247 10.75 -6.47 16.27
N MET A 248 10.04 -5.81 17.20
CA MET A 248 10.38 -5.82 18.63
C MET A 248 10.43 -7.25 19.21
N ARG A 249 9.56 -8.14 18.76
CA ARG A 249 9.55 -9.57 19.16
C ARG A 249 10.61 -10.36 18.42
N GLY A 250 10.89 -10.02 17.16
CA GLY A 250 12.03 -10.56 16.40
C GLY A 250 13.36 -10.30 17.11
N GLU A 251 13.51 -9.13 17.73
CA GLU A 251 14.68 -8.69 18.50
C GLU A 251 14.65 -9.09 20.00
N GLY A 252 13.81 -10.07 20.37
CA GLY A 252 13.80 -10.67 21.73
C GLY A 252 12.78 -10.10 22.71
N GLY A 253 11.92 -9.18 22.28
CA GLY A 253 10.76 -8.75 23.07
C GLY A 253 9.79 -9.89 23.36
N VAL A 254 9.23 -9.92 24.58
CA VAL A 254 8.31 -10.98 25.04
C VAL A 254 6.96 -10.42 25.47
N LEU A 255 5.88 -11.15 25.17
CA LEU A 255 4.54 -10.86 25.67
C LEU A 255 4.38 -11.40 27.10
N LYS A 256 3.82 -10.59 27.99
CA LYS A 256 3.57 -10.95 29.39
C LYS A 256 2.11 -10.71 29.76
N ASN A 257 1.59 -11.53 30.66
CA ASN A 257 0.30 -11.29 31.31
C ASN A 257 0.44 -10.26 32.45
N ILE A 258 -0.70 -9.81 32.97
CA ILE A 258 -0.73 -9.01 34.20
C ILE A 258 -0.31 -9.95 35.35
N GLN A 259 0.70 -9.54 36.11
CA GLN A 259 1.11 -10.19 37.36
C GLN A 259 0.21 -9.75 38.51
#